data_AF-A0A545B7Y0-F1
#
_entry.id   AF-A0A545B7Y0-F1
#
_cell.length_a   1.000
_cell.length_b   1.000
_cell.length_c   1.000
_cell.angle_alpha   90.00
_cell.angle_beta   90.00
_cell.angle_gamma   90.00
#
_symmetry.space_group_name_H-M   'P 1'
#
loop_
_entity.id
_entity.type
_entity.pdbx_description
1 polymer ?
#
loop_
_entity_poly.entity_id
_entity_poly.type
_entity_poly.pdbx_seq_one_letter_code
_entity_poly.pdbx_strand_id
1 'polypeptide(L)'
;MFNLSFDPRDLERGLLSVERKQVPVATMWALNDTAKDVLEHMQSRMDVVFDRPTRFTKNAFHVWRATKTTLSASVQERPSVGARHYLKRQETGGTRRQTGVEGLLSTRLSYDGLIAAAIPASGARLDRYGNWSRGERNQVLSQLMAQRDRHTNETDRSRTRRGSRRARYFVPKNGGLSPGVWRRSQGGQSQGGQLAKVLTFTDAMPRYRERLGFYDGAQEVFDARFAQNFRAALAKAMRTAR
;
A
#
# COMPACT_ATOMS: atom_id res chain seq x y z
N MET A 1 17.38 63.16 38.12
CA MET A 1 17.81 61.77 38.39
C MET A 1 16.68 60.86 37.91
N PHE A 2 16.91 60.01 36.91
CA PHE A 2 15.89 59.07 36.41
C PHE A 2 16.04 57.75 37.18
N ASN A 3 15.02 57.35 37.94
CA ASN A 3 15.01 56.08 38.66
C ASN A 3 14.35 55.02 37.77
N LEU A 4 15.12 53.99 37.40
CA LEU A 4 14.61 52.79 36.74
C LEU A 4 14.28 51.77 37.84
N SER A 5 13.00 51.52 38.06
CA SER A 5 12.52 50.48 38.98
C SER A 5 11.86 49.36 38.19
N PHE A 6 12.24 48.12 38.46
CA PHE A 6 11.68 46.91 37.86
C PHE A 6 10.99 46.08 38.94
N ASP A 7 9.69 45.78 38.79
CA ASP A 7 8.98 44.88 39.70
C ASP A 7 9.16 43.42 39.20
N PRO A 8 9.83 42.54 39.97
CA PRO A 8 10.00 41.14 39.61
C PRO A 8 8.67 40.39 39.37
N ARG A 9 7.56 40.85 39.97
CA ARG A 9 6.24 40.21 39.84
C ARG A 9 5.62 40.36 38.46
N ASP A 10 6.02 41.36 37.68
CA ASP A 10 5.57 41.52 36.30
C ASP A 10 6.28 40.51 35.38
N LEU A 11 7.56 40.22 35.65
CA LEU A 11 8.30 39.17 34.96
C LEU A 11 7.70 37.78 35.23
N GLU A 12 7.41 37.48 36.49
CA GLU A 12 6.80 36.20 36.88
C GLU A 12 5.44 36.00 36.20
N ARG A 13 4.58 37.02 36.17
CA ARG A 13 3.30 36.97 35.45
C ARG A 13 3.48 36.73 33.95
N GLY A 14 4.47 37.37 33.34
CA GLY A 14 4.85 37.14 31.95
C GLY A 14 5.28 35.69 31.70
N LEU A 15 6.20 35.16 32.50
CA LEU A 15 6.71 33.79 32.39
C LEU A 15 5.59 32.75 32.59
N LEU A 16 4.74 32.91 33.61
CA LEU A 16 3.59 32.05 33.86
C LEU A 16 2.59 32.07 32.69
N SER A 17 2.40 33.21 32.04
CA SER A 17 1.52 33.32 30.88
C SER A 17 2.07 32.56 29.67
N VAL A 18 3.39 32.61 29.45
CA VAL A 18 4.09 31.89 28.38
C VAL A 18 4.01 30.39 28.64
N GLU A 19 4.31 29.97 29.86
CA GLU A 19 4.24 28.57 30.28
C GLU A 19 2.83 28.00 30.07
N ARG A 20 1.79 28.68 30.56
CA ARG A 20 0.42 28.15 30.51
C ARG A 20 -0.22 28.23 29.14
N LYS A 21 0.11 29.23 28.33
CA LYS A 21 -0.56 29.46 27.03
C LYS A 21 0.28 29.03 25.84
N GLN A 22 1.56 29.40 25.81
CA GLN A 22 2.40 29.26 24.63
C GLN A 22 3.13 27.93 24.57
N VAL A 23 3.61 27.40 25.70
CA VAL A 23 4.30 26.09 25.72
C VAL A 23 3.39 24.97 25.21
N PRO A 24 2.13 24.79 25.64
CA PRO A 24 1.26 23.74 25.09
C PRO A 24 0.97 23.89 23.60
N VAL A 25 0.83 25.13 23.12
CA VAL A 25 0.60 25.40 21.68
C VAL A 25 1.85 25.05 20.87
N ALA A 26 3.03 25.45 21.36
CA ALA A 26 4.31 25.12 20.77
C ALA A 26 4.54 23.60 20.74
N THR A 27 4.31 22.91 21.85
CA THR A 27 4.41 21.45 21.95
C THR A 27 3.47 20.76 20.97
N MET A 28 2.21 21.18 20.92
CA MET A 28 1.22 20.65 19.97
C MET A 28 1.67 20.80 18.52
N TRP A 29 2.18 21.96 18.13
CA TRP A 29 2.69 22.19 16.77
C TRP A 29 3.94 21.35 16.50
N ALA A 30 4.89 21.33 17.43
CA ALA A 30 6.13 20.56 17.31
C ALA A 30 5.86 19.05 17.13
N LEU A 31 4.94 18.49 17.92
CA LEU A 31 4.54 17.09 17.81
C LEU A 31 3.88 16.79 16.45
N ASN A 32 3.01 17.69 15.99
CA ASN A 32 2.33 17.53 14.71
C ASN A 32 3.27 17.61 13.51
N ASP A 33 4.26 18.51 13.56
CA ASP A 33 5.26 18.67 12.51
C ASP A 33 6.23 17.48 12.53
N THR A 34 6.67 17.05 13.71
CA THR A 34 7.54 15.86 13.86
C THR A 34 6.82 14.58 13.41
N ALA A 35 5.54 14.41 13.74
CA ALA A 35 4.77 13.26 13.26
C ALA A 35 4.60 13.26 11.73
N LYS A 36 4.56 14.45 11.11
CA LYS A 36 4.58 14.58 9.65
C LYS A 36 5.93 14.17 9.08
N ASP A 37 7.04 14.60 9.68
CA ASP A 37 8.39 14.19 9.28
C ASP A 37 8.57 12.66 9.36
N VAL A 38 8.06 12.03 10.41
CA VAL A 38 8.05 10.57 10.56
C VAL A 38 7.24 9.91 9.44
N LEU A 39 6.04 10.42 9.14
CA LEU A 39 5.22 9.88 8.04
C LEU A 39 5.94 10.01 6.68
N GLU A 40 6.58 11.14 6.41
CA GLU A 40 7.35 11.36 5.18
C GLU A 40 8.55 10.42 5.10
N HIS A 41 9.26 10.20 6.22
CA HIS A 41 10.33 9.21 6.29
C HIS A 41 9.82 7.81 5.93
N MET A 42 8.72 7.36 6.55
CA MET A 42 8.13 6.05 6.24
C MET A 42 7.75 5.93 4.75
N GLN A 43 7.16 6.97 4.17
CA GLN A 43 6.81 6.98 2.74
C GLN A 43 8.05 6.91 1.84
N SER A 44 9.13 7.60 2.21
CA SER A 44 10.41 7.54 1.47
C SER A 44 11.05 6.16 1.57
N ARG A 45 10.99 5.51 2.73
CA ARG A 45 11.47 4.13 2.93
C ARG A 45 10.68 3.15 2.07
N MET A 46 9.37 3.33 1.95
CA MET A 46 8.55 2.51 1.04
C MET A 46 9.01 2.61 -0.42
N ASP A 47 9.50 3.76 -0.87
CA ASP A 47 10.02 3.95 -2.22
C ASP A 47 11.35 3.22 -2.48
N VAL A 48 12.12 2.96 -1.43
CA VAL A 48 13.38 2.20 -1.51
C VAL A 48 13.12 0.70 -1.40
N VAL A 49 12.24 0.29 -0.49
CA VAL A 49 11.98 -1.12 -0.18
C VAL A 49 11.09 -1.80 -1.24
N PHE A 50 10.17 -1.05 -1.85
CA PHE A 50 9.24 -1.59 -2.82
C PHE A 50 9.55 -1.16 -4.25
N ASP A 51 9.40 -2.10 -5.19
CA ASP A 51 9.37 -1.78 -6.61
C ASP A 51 8.05 -1.07 -6.95
N ARG A 52 8.13 0.22 -7.29
CA ARG A 52 7.03 1.07 -7.79
C ARG A 52 5.76 0.99 -6.92
N PRO A 53 5.81 1.39 -5.64
CA PRO A 53 4.66 1.30 -4.74
C PRO A 53 3.47 2.15 -5.23
N THR A 54 2.27 1.59 -5.10
CA THR A 54 1.03 2.28 -5.48
C THR A 54 0.65 3.35 -4.45
N ARG A 55 -0.19 4.33 -4.83
CA ARG A 55 -0.75 5.32 -3.88
C ARG A 55 -1.49 4.67 -2.71
N PHE A 56 -2.15 3.54 -2.96
CA PHE A 56 -2.80 2.73 -1.92
C PHE A 56 -1.80 2.26 -0.84
N THR A 57 -0.57 1.96 -1.25
CA THR A 57 0.52 1.55 -0.36
C THR A 57 1.05 2.73 0.43
N LYS A 58 1.42 3.81 -0.27
CA LYS A 58 2.00 5.01 0.37
C LYS A 58 1.04 5.67 1.36
N ASN A 59 -0.26 5.63 1.06
CA ASN A 59 -1.30 6.23 1.88
C ASN A 59 -1.86 5.26 2.93
N ALA A 60 -1.15 4.19 3.27
CA ALA A 60 -1.56 3.26 4.31
C ALA A 60 -1.48 3.89 5.71
N PHE A 61 -0.58 4.85 5.92
CA PHE A 61 -0.35 5.50 7.21
C PHE A 61 -0.96 6.89 7.28
N HIS A 62 -1.26 7.32 8.50
CA HIS A 62 -1.81 8.64 8.79
C HIS A 62 -1.29 9.18 10.13
N VAL A 63 -1.30 10.50 10.25
CA VAL A 63 -0.95 11.21 11.48
C VAL A 63 -2.24 11.55 12.23
N TRP A 64 -2.40 10.98 13.43
CA TRP A 64 -3.35 11.47 14.41
C TRP A 64 -2.71 12.64 15.14
N ARG A 65 -3.28 13.81 14.89
CA ARG A 65 -2.68 15.08 15.31
C ARG A 65 -2.83 15.28 16.82
N ALA A 66 -1.79 15.83 17.44
CA ALA A 66 -1.85 16.34 18.79
C ALA A 66 -2.81 17.53 18.88
N THR A 67 -3.56 17.57 19.97
CA THR A 67 -4.39 18.69 20.40
C THR A 67 -3.73 19.39 21.59
N LYS A 68 -4.20 20.59 21.93
CA LYS A 68 -3.70 21.35 23.09
C LYS A 68 -3.94 20.63 24.42
N THR A 69 -4.92 19.73 24.48
CA THR A 69 -5.28 18.98 25.69
C THR A 69 -4.52 17.65 25.81
N THR A 70 -4.38 16.90 24.71
CA THR A 70 -3.78 15.56 24.74
C THR A 70 -2.27 15.60 24.60
N LEU A 71 -1.71 16.61 23.88
CA LEU A 71 -0.27 16.78 23.65
C LEU A 71 0.44 15.47 23.23
N SER A 72 -0.22 14.67 22.42
CA SER A 72 0.31 13.43 21.88
C SER A 72 -0.13 13.28 20.43
N ALA A 73 0.82 13.01 19.54
CA ALA A 73 0.56 12.70 18.14
C ALA A 73 1.01 11.26 17.88
N SER A 74 0.28 10.53 17.04
CA SER A 74 0.65 9.17 16.67
C SER A 74 0.61 8.98 15.16
N VAL A 75 1.53 8.17 14.65
CA VAL A 75 1.55 7.71 13.26
C VAL A 75 1.11 6.26 13.25
N GLN A 76 -0.06 5.98 12.68
CA GLN A 76 -0.64 4.65 12.66
C GLN A 76 -1.22 4.31 11.28
N GLU A 77 -1.65 3.07 11.11
CA GLU A 77 -2.34 2.66 9.89
C GLU A 77 -3.76 3.23 9.84
N ARG A 78 -4.17 3.72 8.66
CA ARG A 78 -5.53 4.23 8.45
C ARG A 78 -6.55 3.12 8.72
N PRO A 79 -7.76 3.44 9.24
CA PRO A 79 -8.83 2.45 9.42
C PRO A 79 -9.23 1.72 8.13
N SER A 80 -9.02 2.35 6.97
CA SER A 80 -9.22 1.73 5.65
C SER A 80 -8.25 0.58 5.34
N VAL A 81 -7.13 0.51 6.06
CA VAL A 81 -6.15 -0.58 5.98
C VAL A 81 -6.72 -1.75 6.76
N GLY A 82 -7.54 -2.55 6.08
CA GLY A 82 -8.14 -3.73 6.69
C GLY A 82 -7.11 -4.79 7.07
N ALA A 83 -7.50 -5.73 7.93
CA ALA A 83 -6.62 -6.81 8.42
C ALA A 83 -5.98 -7.69 7.32
N ARG A 84 -6.52 -7.67 6.09
CA ARG A 84 -5.97 -8.40 4.94
C ARG A 84 -4.97 -7.58 4.11
N HIS A 85 -4.61 -6.38 4.56
CA HIS A 85 -3.68 -5.53 3.84
C HIS A 85 -2.31 -6.19 3.74
N TYR A 86 -1.71 -6.14 2.55
CA TYR A 86 -0.49 -6.88 2.28
C TYR A 86 0.72 -6.36 3.09
N LEU A 87 0.70 -5.08 3.48
CA LEU A 87 1.74 -4.48 4.34
C LEU A 87 1.89 -5.21 5.69
N LYS A 88 0.82 -5.80 6.22
CA LYS A 88 0.90 -6.60 7.45
C LYS A 88 1.88 -7.76 7.34
N ARG A 89 1.98 -8.37 6.16
CA ARG A 89 2.92 -9.48 5.88
C ARG A 89 4.31 -8.99 5.48
N GLN A 90 4.43 -7.74 5.05
CA GLN A 90 5.74 -7.13 4.82
C GLN A 90 6.38 -6.67 6.13
N GLU A 91 5.58 -6.45 7.16
CA GLU A 91 6.05 -6.26 8.53
C GLU A 91 6.27 -7.61 9.22
N THR A 92 5.20 -8.35 9.53
CA THR A 92 5.30 -9.57 10.35
C THR A 92 5.89 -10.79 9.64
N GLY A 93 6.11 -10.72 8.32
CA GLY A 93 6.48 -11.88 7.51
C GLY A 93 5.38 -12.95 7.41
N GLY A 94 5.77 -14.14 6.95
CA GLY A 94 4.92 -15.33 6.91
C GLY A 94 4.05 -15.44 5.66
N THR A 95 3.00 -16.25 5.73
CA THR A 95 2.11 -16.51 4.58
C THR A 95 0.95 -15.53 4.53
N ARG A 96 0.61 -15.05 3.33
CA ARG A 96 -0.62 -14.27 3.12
C ARG A 96 -1.84 -15.15 2.99
N ARG A 97 -3.02 -14.54 3.16
CA ARG A 97 -4.30 -15.17 2.79
C ARG A 97 -4.46 -15.20 1.27
N GLN A 98 -5.31 -16.08 0.77
CA GLN A 98 -5.71 -16.08 -0.63
C GLN A 98 -6.33 -14.74 -1.03
N THR A 99 -5.98 -14.28 -2.22
CA THR A 99 -6.59 -13.12 -2.86
C THR A 99 -7.97 -13.49 -3.41
N GLY A 100 -8.80 -12.49 -3.69
CA GLY A 100 -10.12 -12.74 -4.28
C GLY A 100 -10.04 -13.45 -5.64
N VAL A 101 -9.00 -13.19 -6.43
CA VAL A 101 -8.80 -13.84 -7.74
C VAL A 101 -8.42 -15.30 -7.56
N GLU A 102 -7.53 -15.60 -6.62
CA GLU A 102 -7.16 -16.98 -6.29
C GLU A 102 -8.35 -17.76 -5.79
N GLY A 103 -9.15 -17.18 -4.90
CA GLY A 103 -10.38 -17.82 -4.41
C GLY A 103 -11.40 -18.08 -5.52
N LEU A 104 -11.51 -17.19 -6.51
CA LEU A 104 -12.37 -17.42 -7.68
C LEU A 104 -11.84 -18.56 -8.57
N LEU A 105 -10.54 -18.56 -8.84
CA LEU A 105 -9.91 -19.61 -9.63
C LEU A 105 -9.99 -20.96 -8.91
N SER A 106 -9.71 -21.02 -7.62
CA SER A 106 -9.74 -22.28 -6.85
C SER A 106 -11.14 -22.89 -6.72
N THR A 107 -12.20 -22.06 -6.75
CA THR A 107 -13.57 -22.54 -6.54
C THR A 107 -14.35 -22.79 -7.82
N ARG A 108 -14.04 -22.09 -8.91
CA ARG A 108 -14.86 -22.10 -10.15
C ARG A 108 -14.16 -22.68 -11.36
N LEU A 109 -12.84 -22.72 -11.37
CA LEU A 109 -12.11 -23.29 -12.48
C LEU A 109 -12.21 -24.81 -12.41
N SER A 110 -12.61 -25.44 -13.52
CA SER A 110 -12.48 -26.89 -13.68
C SER A 110 -11.00 -27.24 -13.89
N TYR A 111 -10.29 -27.44 -12.78
CA TYR A 111 -8.87 -27.82 -12.73
C TYR A 111 -8.70 -28.89 -11.65
N ASP A 112 -8.06 -30.00 -12.01
CA ASP A 112 -7.99 -31.20 -11.15
C ASP A 112 -6.96 -31.06 -10.02
N GLY A 113 -6.09 -30.05 -10.08
CA GLY A 113 -5.09 -29.77 -9.04
C GLY A 113 -5.51 -28.72 -8.02
N LEU A 114 -4.67 -28.52 -7.01
CA LEU A 114 -4.88 -27.49 -5.99
C LEU A 114 -4.33 -26.13 -6.46
N ILE A 115 -5.18 -25.10 -6.40
CA ILE A 115 -4.78 -23.71 -6.65
C ILE A 115 -4.77 -23.00 -5.30
N ALA A 116 -3.64 -23.07 -4.60
CA ALA A 116 -3.42 -22.21 -3.46
C ALA A 116 -3.20 -20.79 -3.97
N ALA A 117 -2.17 -20.57 -4.80
CA ALA A 117 -1.78 -19.26 -5.29
C ALA A 117 -1.74 -19.17 -6.82
N ALA A 118 -1.91 -17.95 -7.32
CA ALA A 118 -1.82 -17.63 -8.74
C ALA A 118 -0.82 -16.48 -8.93
N ILE A 119 0.32 -16.78 -9.56
CA ILE A 119 1.44 -15.86 -9.72
C ILE A 119 1.56 -15.45 -11.19
N PRO A 120 1.65 -14.15 -11.51
CA PRO A 120 1.92 -13.69 -12.87
C PRO A 120 3.23 -14.29 -13.42
N ALA A 121 3.14 -14.89 -14.60
CA ALA A 121 4.28 -15.39 -15.35
C ALA A 121 4.73 -14.35 -16.41
N SER A 122 5.82 -14.63 -17.13
CA SER A 122 6.41 -13.69 -18.10
C SER A 122 5.46 -13.25 -19.23
N GLY A 123 4.45 -14.05 -19.56
CA GLY A 123 3.43 -13.69 -20.56
C GLY A 123 2.33 -12.77 -20.03
N ALA A 124 2.28 -12.50 -18.72
CA ALA A 124 1.29 -11.63 -18.11
C ALA A 124 1.53 -10.16 -18.49
N ARG A 125 0.46 -9.46 -18.84
CA ARG A 125 0.49 -8.01 -19.00
C ARG A 125 0.50 -7.36 -17.61
N LEU A 126 1.60 -6.70 -17.29
CA LEU A 126 1.73 -5.93 -16.06
C LEU A 126 1.27 -4.47 -16.30
N ASP A 127 0.75 -3.84 -15.24
CA ASP A 127 0.53 -2.40 -15.22
C ASP A 127 1.83 -1.65 -14.91
N ARG A 128 1.75 -0.31 -14.90
CA ARG A 128 2.90 0.57 -14.59
C ARG A 128 3.54 0.33 -13.22
N TYR A 129 2.84 -0.34 -12.30
CA TYR A 129 3.30 -0.66 -10.96
C TYR A 129 3.74 -2.13 -10.83
N GLY A 130 3.86 -2.87 -11.95
CA GLY A 130 4.24 -4.28 -11.93
C GLY A 130 3.12 -5.22 -11.48
N ASN A 131 1.90 -4.74 -11.24
CA ASN A 131 0.78 -5.61 -10.88
C ASN A 131 0.16 -6.23 -12.13
N TRP A 132 -0.44 -7.42 -11.99
CA TRP A 132 -1.18 -8.02 -13.10
C TRP A 132 -2.34 -7.14 -13.55
N SER A 133 -2.35 -6.79 -14.84
CA SER A 133 -3.28 -5.85 -15.46
C SER A 133 -4.73 -6.25 -15.18
N ARG A 134 -5.54 -5.28 -14.72
CA ARG A 134 -6.97 -5.47 -14.46
C ARG A 134 -7.72 -5.93 -15.71
N GLY A 135 -7.34 -5.39 -16.88
CA GLY A 135 -7.97 -5.75 -18.15
C GLY A 135 -7.72 -7.20 -18.54
N GLU A 136 -6.45 -7.65 -18.49
CA GLU A 136 -6.10 -9.05 -18.80
C GLU A 136 -6.71 -10.01 -17.77
N ARG A 137 -6.68 -9.65 -16.48
CA ARG A 137 -7.32 -10.41 -15.40
C ARG A 137 -8.81 -10.65 -15.65
N ASN A 138 -9.54 -9.61 -16.02
CA ASN A 138 -10.97 -9.75 -16.31
C ASN A 138 -11.22 -10.60 -17.56
N GLN A 139 -10.36 -10.50 -18.58
CA GLN A 139 -10.45 -11.33 -19.78
C GLN A 139 -10.19 -12.81 -19.46
N VAL A 140 -9.17 -13.10 -18.66
CA VAL A 140 -8.85 -14.46 -18.20
C VAL A 140 -10.01 -15.04 -17.41
N LEU A 141 -10.48 -14.36 -16.36
CA LEU A 141 -11.59 -14.87 -15.55
C LEU A 141 -12.87 -15.07 -16.39
N SER A 142 -13.16 -14.17 -17.33
CA SER A 142 -14.32 -14.25 -18.21
C SER A 142 -14.25 -15.43 -19.18
N GLN A 143 -13.08 -15.70 -19.78
CA GLN A 143 -12.90 -16.84 -20.71
C GLN A 143 -12.80 -18.18 -19.98
N LEU A 144 -12.29 -18.19 -18.75
CA LEU A 144 -12.22 -19.38 -17.90
C LEU A 144 -13.53 -19.66 -17.13
N MET A 145 -14.59 -18.89 -17.40
CA MET A 145 -15.89 -18.99 -16.71
C MET A 145 -15.82 -18.80 -15.18
N ALA A 146 -14.74 -18.18 -14.68
CA ALA A 146 -14.42 -18.06 -13.26
C ALA A 146 -14.81 -16.70 -12.65
N GLN A 147 -15.49 -15.82 -13.39
CA GLN A 147 -15.99 -14.56 -12.83
C GLN A 147 -16.98 -14.80 -11.70
N ARG A 148 -17.04 -13.86 -10.73
CA ARG A 148 -18.00 -13.91 -9.61
C ARG A 148 -19.45 -13.84 -10.09
N ASP A 149 -19.72 -12.96 -11.04
CA ASP A 149 -21.00 -12.88 -11.73
C ASP A 149 -20.91 -13.67 -13.05
N ARG A 150 -21.75 -14.70 -13.19
CA ARG A 150 -21.76 -15.58 -14.36
C ARG A 150 -22.12 -14.83 -15.64
N HIS A 151 -22.91 -13.76 -15.57
CA HIS A 151 -23.30 -12.97 -16.74
C HIS A 151 -22.15 -12.17 -17.35
N THR A 152 -21.07 -11.96 -16.59
CA THR A 152 -19.85 -11.30 -17.08
C THR A 152 -18.86 -12.25 -17.76
N ASN A 153 -19.14 -13.56 -17.73
CA ASN A 153 -18.35 -14.55 -18.44
C ASN A 153 -18.57 -14.45 -19.96
N GLU A 154 -17.61 -14.98 -20.73
CA GLU A 154 -17.69 -14.95 -22.18
C GLU A 154 -18.84 -15.84 -22.67
N THR A 155 -19.75 -15.24 -23.45
CA THR A 155 -20.82 -15.96 -24.15
C THR A 155 -20.40 -16.33 -25.57
N ASP A 156 -21.07 -17.31 -26.17
CA ASP A 156 -20.85 -17.72 -27.57
C ASP A 156 -21.05 -16.55 -28.54
N ARG A 157 -22.09 -15.74 -28.33
CA ARG A 157 -22.33 -14.51 -29.10
C ARG A 157 -21.17 -13.53 -29.00
N SER A 158 -20.64 -13.32 -27.79
CA SER A 158 -19.46 -12.48 -27.56
C SER A 158 -18.21 -13.05 -28.24
N ARG A 159 -18.03 -14.37 -28.16
CA ARG A 159 -16.91 -15.10 -28.75
C ARG A 159 -16.89 -14.95 -30.27
N THR A 160 -18.03 -15.19 -30.92
CA THR A 160 -18.17 -15.04 -32.38
C THR A 160 -17.91 -13.60 -32.81
N ARG A 161 -18.49 -12.62 -32.10
CA ARG A 161 -18.28 -11.19 -32.41
C ARG A 161 -16.81 -10.76 -32.31
N ARG A 162 -16.04 -11.32 -31.37
CA ARG A 162 -14.61 -11.00 -31.21
C ARG A 162 -13.72 -11.63 -32.27
N GLY A 163 -14.20 -12.66 -32.96
CA GLY A 163 -13.48 -13.39 -33.99
C GLY A 163 -12.36 -14.31 -33.45
N SER A 164 -11.97 -15.29 -34.27
CA SER A 164 -10.95 -16.30 -33.96
C SER A 164 -9.52 -15.76 -33.89
N ARG A 165 -9.28 -14.54 -34.42
CA ARG A 165 -7.95 -13.91 -34.47
C ARG A 165 -7.48 -13.35 -33.13
N ARG A 166 -8.37 -13.20 -32.14
CA ARG A 166 -8.00 -12.68 -30.82
C ARG A 166 -7.37 -13.77 -29.96
N ALA A 167 -6.38 -13.35 -29.16
CA ALA A 167 -5.73 -14.24 -28.22
C ALA A 167 -6.74 -14.87 -27.23
N ARG A 168 -6.55 -16.15 -26.96
CA ARG A 168 -7.42 -16.97 -26.10
C ARG A 168 -6.67 -17.43 -24.87
N TYR A 169 -7.35 -17.42 -23.73
CA TYR A 169 -6.82 -17.91 -22.46
C TYR A 169 -7.42 -19.27 -22.14
N PHE A 170 -6.59 -20.20 -21.69
CA PHE A 170 -7.01 -21.54 -21.32
C PHE A 170 -6.12 -22.11 -20.22
N VAL A 171 -6.61 -23.14 -19.55
CA VAL A 171 -5.84 -23.94 -18.60
C VAL A 171 -5.58 -25.30 -19.26
N PRO A 172 -4.32 -25.78 -19.30
CA PRO A 172 -3.99 -27.04 -19.93
C PRO A 172 -4.60 -28.18 -19.13
N LYS A 173 -5.21 -29.14 -19.84
CA LYS A 173 -5.77 -30.37 -19.25
C LYS A 173 -4.79 -31.54 -19.30
N ASN A 174 -3.80 -31.48 -20.17
CA ASN A 174 -2.86 -32.57 -20.44
C ASN A 174 -1.42 -32.13 -20.09
N GLY A 175 -0.57 -33.10 -19.71
CA GLY A 175 0.76 -32.88 -19.11
C GLY A 175 1.85 -32.24 -19.99
N GLY A 176 1.51 -31.72 -21.18
CA GLY A 176 2.48 -31.03 -22.04
C GLY A 176 2.81 -29.59 -21.61
N LEU A 177 2.00 -28.99 -20.73
CA LEU A 177 2.19 -27.62 -20.26
C LEU A 177 2.08 -27.56 -18.73
N SER A 178 2.99 -26.82 -18.10
CA SER A 178 2.96 -26.62 -16.65
C SER A 178 1.65 -25.96 -16.15
N PRO A 179 1.19 -26.30 -14.93
CA PRO A 179 -0.01 -25.73 -14.31
C PRO A 179 -0.07 -24.21 -14.36
N GLY A 180 -1.20 -23.70 -14.85
CA GLY A 180 -1.39 -22.26 -14.99
C GLY A 180 -2.36 -21.86 -16.10
N VAL A 181 -2.49 -20.54 -16.28
CA VAL A 181 -3.23 -19.97 -17.40
C VAL A 181 -2.26 -19.67 -18.54
N TRP A 182 -2.59 -20.16 -19.72
CA TRP A 182 -1.84 -19.94 -20.95
C TRP A 182 -2.63 -19.08 -21.92
N ARG A 183 -1.93 -18.20 -22.63
CA ARG A 183 -2.45 -17.41 -23.74
C ARG A 183 -1.97 -18.01 -25.04
N ARG A 184 -2.89 -18.27 -25.96
CA ARG A 184 -2.62 -18.61 -27.36
C ARG A 184 -2.95 -17.42 -28.24
N SER A 185 -1.96 -16.81 -28.88
CA SER A 185 -2.19 -15.90 -30.01
C SER A 185 -2.22 -16.71 -31.31
N GLN A 186 -2.98 -16.25 -32.30
CA GLN A 186 -2.81 -16.77 -33.66
C GLN A 186 -1.51 -16.20 -34.24
N GLY A 187 -0.69 -17.08 -34.81
CA GLY A 187 0.36 -16.69 -35.75
C GLY A 187 -0.25 -16.53 -37.15
N GLY A 188 0.48 -15.87 -38.05
CA GLY A 188 0.10 -15.81 -39.47
C GLY A 188 -0.02 -17.22 -40.08
N GLN A 189 -0.61 -17.33 -41.27
CA GLN A 189 -0.91 -18.60 -41.96
C GLN A 189 0.26 -19.62 -42.01
N SER A 190 1.50 -19.17 -41.88
CA SER A 190 2.73 -20.00 -41.95
C SER A 190 3.47 -20.20 -40.62
N GLN A 191 3.00 -19.63 -39.51
CA GLN A 191 3.62 -19.80 -38.19
C GLN A 191 2.58 -20.28 -37.18
N GLY A 192 2.81 -21.45 -36.57
CA GLY A 192 1.97 -21.97 -35.50
C GLY A 192 1.73 -20.93 -34.39
N GLY A 193 0.53 -20.92 -33.81
CA GLY A 193 0.15 -19.92 -32.80
C GLY A 193 1.11 -19.89 -31.61
N GLN A 194 1.50 -18.69 -31.17
CA GLN A 194 2.43 -18.50 -30.07
C GLN A 194 1.73 -18.77 -28.73
N LEU A 195 2.37 -19.60 -27.89
CA LEU A 195 1.94 -19.89 -26.52
C LEU A 195 2.76 -19.06 -25.54
N ALA A 196 2.07 -18.40 -24.61
CA ALA A 196 2.70 -17.65 -23.53
C ALA A 196 2.00 -17.96 -22.20
N LYS A 197 2.77 -18.32 -21.17
CA LYS A 197 2.23 -18.55 -19.83
C LYS A 197 1.91 -17.21 -19.17
N VAL A 198 0.67 -17.03 -18.73
CA VAL A 198 0.15 -15.80 -18.11
C VAL A 198 0.12 -15.93 -16.60
N LEU A 199 -0.35 -17.06 -16.09
CA LEU A 199 -0.34 -17.34 -14.65
C LEU A 199 0.31 -18.69 -14.40
N THR A 200 1.04 -18.80 -13.30
CA THR A 200 1.46 -20.06 -12.71
C THR A 200 0.57 -20.36 -11.52
N PHE A 201 0.02 -21.59 -11.48
CA PHE A 201 -0.67 -22.08 -10.29
C PHE A 201 0.32 -22.78 -9.37
N THR A 202 0.21 -22.52 -8.08
CA THR A 202 0.98 -23.19 -7.04
C THR A 202 0.04 -23.81 -6.02
N ASP A 203 0.45 -24.95 -5.48
CA ASP A 203 -0.18 -25.66 -4.37
C ASP A 203 0.21 -25.10 -3.00
N ALA A 204 1.33 -24.36 -2.94
CA ALA A 204 1.80 -23.68 -1.74
C ALA A 204 1.56 -22.15 -1.79
N MET A 205 1.27 -21.58 -0.62
CA MET A 205 1.22 -20.12 -0.42
C MET A 205 2.62 -19.50 -0.42
N PRO A 206 2.82 -18.34 -1.09
CA PRO A 206 4.08 -17.59 -0.98
C PRO A 206 4.36 -17.18 0.48
N ARG A 207 5.62 -17.37 0.91
CA ARG A 207 6.12 -16.86 2.19
C ARG A 207 6.85 -15.54 1.98
N TYR A 208 6.48 -14.55 2.79
CA TYR A 208 7.08 -13.23 2.81
C TYR A 208 8.10 -13.16 3.93
N ARG A 209 9.19 -12.44 3.65
CA ARG A 209 10.14 -12.00 4.67
C ARG A 209 9.71 -10.62 5.13
N GLU A 210 10.03 -10.29 6.37
CA GLU A 210 9.97 -8.93 6.89
C GLU A 210 10.87 -8.01 6.04
N ARG A 211 10.37 -6.84 5.67
CA ARG A 211 11.05 -5.89 4.78
C ARG A 211 10.91 -4.45 5.22
N LEU A 212 9.85 -4.12 5.94
CA LEU A 212 9.43 -2.73 6.09
C LEU A 212 10.04 -2.07 7.32
N GLY A 213 10.08 -2.79 8.45
CA GLY A 213 10.60 -2.27 9.71
C GLY A 213 9.91 -0.96 10.05
N PHE A 214 8.57 -0.97 10.19
CA PHE A 214 7.80 0.27 10.36
C PHE A 214 8.27 1.13 11.54
N TYR A 215 8.79 0.48 12.57
CA TYR A 215 9.33 1.11 13.77
C TYR A 215 10.80 1.51 13.61
N ASP A 216 11.50 0.98 12.62
CA ASP A 216 12.91 1.26 12.38
C ASP A 216 13.05 2.68 11.81
N GLY A 217 13.83 3.51 12.50
CA GLY A 217 14.08 4.89 12.13
C GLY A 217 12.98 5.89 12.51
N ALA A 218 11.78 5.46 12.91
CA ALA A 218 10.74 6.38 13.37
C ALA A 218 11.16 7.13 14.65
N GLN A 219 11.73 6.39 15.62
CA GLN A 219 12.29 6.97 16.84
C GLN A 219 13.49 7.88 16.53
N GLU A 220 14.37 7.45 15.63
CA GLU A 220 15.54 8.24 15.23
C GLU A 220 15.13 9.57 14.58
N VAL A 221 14.12 9.57 13.72
CA VAL A 221 13.57 10.79 13.11
C VAL A 221 12.95 11.69 14.17
N PHE A 222 12.22 11.13 15.12
CA PHE A 222 11.68 11.89 16.24
C PHE A 222 12.79 12.58 17.04
N ASP A 223 13.80 11.83 17.48
CA ASP A 223 14.90 12.35 18.29
C ASP A 223 15.71 13.41 17.53
N ALA A 224 15.90 13.23 16.21
CA ALA A 224 16.61 14.18 15.37
C ALA A 224 15.83 15.46 15.06
N ARG A 225 14.50 15.38 14.89
CA ARG A 225 13.67 16.50 14.39
C ARG A 225 12.93 17.25 15.48
N PHE A 226 12.57 16.59 16.58
CA PHE A 226 11.70 17.17 17.59
C PHE A 226 12.24 18.47 18.18
N ALA A 227 13.52 18.52 18.56
CA ALA A 227 14.12 19.72 19.14
C ALA A 227 14.11 20.91 18.16
N GLN A 228 14.36 20.66 16.88
CA GLN A 228 14.31 21.69 15.83
C GLN A 228 12.88 22.20 15.64
N ASN A 229 11.92 21.28 15.50
CA ASN A 229 10.50 21.60 15.32
C ASN A 229 9.94 22.33 16.54
N PHE A 230 10.36 21.95 17.75
CA PHE A 230 9.95 22.61 18.99
C PHE A 230 10.44 24.04 19.09
N ARG A 231 11.72 24.31 18.78
CA ARG A 231 12.25 25.69 18.75
C ARG A 231 11.50 26.56 17.75
N ALA A 232 11.25 26.05 16.54
CA ALA A 232 10.51 26.76 15.51
C ALA A 232 9.05 27.03 15.94
N ALA A 233 8.39 26.03 16.53
CA ALA A 233 7.04 26.12 17.03
C ALA A 233 6.92 27.11 18.19
N LEU A 234 7.90 27.12 19.12
CA LEU A 234 7.94 28.06 20.24
C LEU A 234 8.12 29.49 19.77
N ALA A 235 9.07 29.74 18.85
CA ALA A 235 9.26 31.07 18.26
C ALA A 235 8.00 31.55 17.52
N LYS A 236 7.27 30.65 16.85
CA LYS A 236 5.98 30.96 16.23
C LYS A 236 4.91 31.28 17.27
N ALA A 237 4.80 30.48 18.34
CA ALA A 237 3.81 30.66 19.39
C ALA A 237 3.99 32.01 20.09
N MET A 238 5.24 32.36 20.43
CA MET A 238 5.61 33.63 21.02
C MET A 238 5.24 34.83 20.14
N ARG A 239 5.42 34.75 18.81
CA ARG A 239 4.98 35.82 17.88
C ARG A 239 3.47 35.99 17.81
N THR A 240 2.72 34.91 18.05
CA THR A 240 1.25 34.92 18.04
C THR A 240 0.64 35.16 19.42
N ALA A 241 1.48 35.35 20.45
CA ALA A 241 1.01 35.65 21.79
C ALA A 241 0.29 37.00 21.79
N ARG A 242 -1.00 36.96 22.11
CA ARG A 242 -1.83 38.11 22.44
C ARG A 242 -2.12 38.10 23.92
#